data_AF-A0AAI8QE63-F1
#
_entry.id   AF-A0AAI8QE63-F1
#
_cell.length_a   1.000
_cell.length_b   1.000
_cell.length_c   1.000
_cell.angle_alpha   90.00
_cell.angle_beta   90.00
_cell.angle_gamma   90.00
#
_symmetry.space_group_name_H-M   'P 1'
#
loop_
_entity.id
_entity.type
_entity.pdbx_description
1 polymer ?
#
loop_
_entity_poly.entity_id
_entity_poly.type
_entity_poly.pdbx_seq_one_letter_code
_entity_poly.pdbx_strand_id
1 'polypeptide(L)'
;MPDVIRQIRPVVTAILLAFTGATLAACSGGDFGRTRADMRSDDMHSWLGAEVTSSVGLKPSRFQLTDEERQLRDLAYPMIEPPLSRPAWKSVFGDYKALPSPWRQKIVFDRTMYGRTLIDEPHRSHSSRYAQLIEDVRNDTTRFEPFFGCAIRVIDLDKKRNASMARVSGLSPAERADAIERMQENSLIIQWVQLSLEQRVSSYRWALERLVIQAPDGMAADADRLIGELAAQTANPPVAAQPPYGRAVVSKG
;
A
#
# COMPACT_ATOMS: atom_id res chain seq x y z
N MET A 1 60.04 -24.91 -43.38
CA MET A 1 58.62 -24.58 -43.13
C MET A 1 58.40 -24.34 -41.63
N PRO A 2 58.45 -23.09 -41.14
CA PRO A 2 57.97 -22.78 -39.79
C PRO A 2 57.00 -21.59 -39.69
N ASP A 3 56.54 -21.01 -40.81
CA ASP A 3 55.78 -19.76 -40.78
C ASP A 3 54.26 -19.90 -40.57
N VAL A 4 53.72 -21.12 -40.64
CA VAL A 4 52.28 -21.36 -40.45
C VAL A 4 51.88 -21.35 -38.95
N ILE A 5 52.80 -21.68 -38.04
CA ILE A 5 52.50 -21.83 -36.61
C ILE A 5 52.37 -20.47 -35.89
N ARG A 6 53.00 -19.41 -36.43
CA ARG A 6 53.02 -18.09 -35.79
C ARG A 6 51.75 -17.26 -36.03
N GLN A 7 51.01 -17.53 -37.12
CA GLN A 7 49.75 -16.84 -37.44
C GLN A 7 48.50 -17.42 -36.75
N ILE A 8 48.54 -18.67 -36.29
CA ILE A 8 47.39 -19.30 -35.60
C ILE A 8 47.23 -18.75 -34.19
N ARG A 9 48.35 -18.42 -33.52
CA ARG A 9 48.34 -17.86 -32.15
C ARG A 9 47.56 -16.54 -32.02
N PRO A 10 47.78 -15.49 -32.83
CA PRO A 10 47.04 -14.23 -32.67
C PRO A 10 45.55 -14.37 -32.98
N VAL A 11 45.16 -15.26 -33.90
CA VAL A 11 43.75 -15.49 -34.26
C VAL A 11 43.02 -16.24 -33.14
N VAL A 12 43.64 -17.27 -32.55
CA VAL A 12 43.06 -17.98 -31.40
C VAL A 12 42.94 -17.06 -30.18
N THR A 13 43.94 -16.20 -29.92
CA THR A 13 43.86 -15.21 -28.83
C THR A 13 42.79 -14.14 -29.09
N ALA A 14 42.63 -13.68 -30.32
CA ALA A 14 41.57 -12.72 -30.69
C ALA A 14 40.16 -13.32 -30.56
N ILE A 15 39.98 -14.59 -30.95
CA ILE A 15 38.70 -15.30 -30.80
C ILE A 15 38.38 -15.54 -29.33
N LEU A 16 39.36 -15.91 -28.50
CA LEU A 16 39.18 -16.06 -27.05
C LEU A 16 38.86 -14.73 -26.36
N LEU A 17 39.48 -13.62 -26.77
CA LEU A 17 39.16 -12.27 -26.27
C LEU A 17 37.75 -11.82 -26.70
N ALA A 18 37.34 -12.14 -27.93
CA ALA A 18 36.00 -11.85 -28.42
C ALA A 18 34.93 -12.69 -27.70
N PHE A 19 35.21 -13.97 -27.43
CA PHE A 19 34.30 -14.85 -26.67
C PHE A 19 34.17 -14.42 -25.19
N THR A 20 35.28 -14.03 -24.55
CA THR A 20 35.25 -13.50 -23.17
C THR A 20 34.60 -12.11 -23.09
N GLY A 21 34.78 -11.26 -24.12
CA GLY A 21 34.04 -10.01 -24.26
C GLY A 21 32.53 -10.23 -24.43
N ALA A 22 32.12 -11.22 -25.23
CA ALA A 22 30.71 -11.56 -25.43
C ALA A 22 30.06 -12.17 -24.18
N THR A 23 30.77 -12.96 -23.38
CA THR A 23 30.23 -13.50 -22.11
C THR A 23 30.18 -12.45 -21.00
N LEU A 24 31.10 -11.47 -20.99
CA LEU A 24 31.03 -10.32 -20.07
C LEU A 24 29.95 -9.29 -20.48
N ALA A 25 29.66 -9.15 -21.78
CA ALA A 25 28.55 -8.33 -22.27
C ALA A 25 27.17 -8.96 -21.98
N ALA A 26 27.09 -10.29 -21.84
CA ALA A 26 25.86 -10.98 -21.42
C ALA A 26 25.52 -10.78 -19.92
N CYS A 27 26.47 -10.30 -19.12
CA CYS A 27 26.24 -9.89 -17.72
C CYS A 27 26.17 -8.36 -17.54
N SER A 28 26.34 -7.57 -18.61
CA SER A 28 26.05 -6.15 -18.60
C SER A 28 24.57 -5.97 -18.97
N GLY A 29 23.71 -6.11 -17.97
CA GLY A 29 22.30 -5.74 -18.03
C GLY A 29 22.15 -4.23 -18.21
N GLY A 30 22.41 -3.75 -19.43
CA GLY A 30 22.13 -2.40 -19.88
C GLY A 30 20.64 -2.23 -20.19
N ASP A 31 19.81 -2.25 -19.15
CA ASP A 31 18.46 -1.66 -19.16
C ASP A 31 18.08 -1.21 -17.73
N PHE A 32 18.88 -0.30 -17.18
CA PHE A 32 18.52 0.48 -15.99
C PHE A 32 17.51 1.58 -16.36
N GLY A 33 16.32 1.19 -16.82
CA GLY A 33 15.29 2.16 -17.20
C GLY A 33 13.91 1.57 -17.47
N ARG A 34 13.80 0.29 -17.80
CA ARG A 34 12.51 -0.40 -17.85
C ARG A 34 12.55 -1.61 -16.94
N THR A 35 12.17 -1.40 -15.68
CA THR A 35 11.54 -2.49 -14.94
C THR A 35 10.46 -3.06 -15.86
N ARG A 36 10.54 -4.35 -16.19
CA ARG A 36 9.53 -5.03 -17.01
C ARG A 36 8.15 -4.60 -16.52
N ALA A 37 7.38 -3.92 -17.37
CA ALA A 37 5.98 -3.59 -17.11
C ALA A 37 5.17 -4.86 -16.75
N ASP A 38 5.69 -6.04 -17.08
CA ASP A 38 5.11 -7.34 -16.79
C ASP A 38 5.36 -7.87 -15.36
N MET A 39 6.26 -7.27 -14.58
CA MET A 39 6.54 -7.69 -13.18
C MET A 39 5.81 -6.84 -12.12
N ARG A 40 5.26 -5.69 -12.53
CA ARG A 40 4.18 -5.00 -11.83
C ARG A 40 2.95 -5.11 -12.73
N SER A 41 2.09 -6.08 -12.46
CA SER A 41 0.75 -6.06 -13.06
C SER A 41 0.15 -4.68 -12.80
N ASP A 42 -0.33 -4.02 -13.86
CA ASP A 42 -1.06 -2.75 -13.83
C ASP A 42 -2.26 -2.76 -12.86
N ASP A 43 -2.65 -3.96 -12.41
CA ASP A 43 -3.78 -4.25 -11.54
C ASP A 43 -3.39 -5.05 -10.29
N MET A 44 -2.16 -4.87 -9.79
CA MET A 44 -1.66 -5.60 -8.61
C MET A 44 -2.64 -5.53 -7.43
N HIS A 45 -3.22 -4.36 -7.16
CA HIS A 45 -4.15 -4.11 -6.06
C HIS A 45 -5.64 -4.18 -6.47
N SER A 46 -5.96 -4.71 -7.65
CA SER A 46 -7.36 -4.87 -8.11
C SER A 46 -8.21 -5.75 -7.17
N TRP A 47 -7.58 -6.71 -6.50
CA TRP A 47 -8.25 -7.63 -5.57
C TRP A 47 -8.92 -6.92 -4.39
N LEU A 48 -8.49 -5.70 -4.02
CA LEU A 48 -9.11 -4.93 -2.93
C LEU A 48 -10.61 -4.82 -3.12
N GLY A 49 -11.04 -4.56 -4.37
CA GLY A 49 -12.45 -4.39 -4.71
C GLY A 49 -13.30 -5.63 -4.45
N ALA A 50 -12.82 -6.77 -4.92
CA ALA A 50 -13.47 -8.07 -4.69
C ALA A 50 -13.49 -8.44 -3.20
N GLU A 51 -12.42 -8.14 -2.46
CA GLU A 51 -12.36 -8.42 -1.03
C GLU A 51 -13.35 -7.58 -0.25
N VAL A 52 -13.37 -6.25 -0.45
CA VAL A 52 -14.26 -5.38 0.32
C VAL A 52 -15.73 -5.65 0.01
N THR A 53 -16.11 -5.87 -1.26
CA THR A 53 -17.50 -6.13 -1.62
C THR A 53 -17.98 -7.49 -1.11
N SER A 54 -17.21 -8.55 -1.34
CA SER A 54 -17.61 -9.90 -0.90
C SER A 54 -17.69 -10.03 0.62
N SER A 55 -16.88 -9.28 1.37
CA SER A 55 -16.89 -9.28 2.83
C SER A 55 -18.20 -8.74 3.45
N VAL A 56 -18.92 -7.89 2.72
CA VAL A 56 -20.22 -7.33 3.14
C VAL A 56 -21.40 -7.91 2.38
N GLY A 57 -21.19 -9.00 1.62
CA GLY A 57 -22.24 -9.67 0.84
C GLY A 57 -22.64 -8.93 -0.45
N LEU A 58 -21.83 -7.97 -0.90
CA LEU A 58 -22.01 -7.28 -2.18
C LEU A 58 -21.23 -7.99 -3.29
N LYS A 59 -21.56 -7.65 -4.53
CA LYS A 59 -20.86 -8.16 -5.72
C LYS A 59 -19.84 -7.12 -6.20
N PRO A 60 -18.64 -7.54 -6.64
CA PRO A 60 -17.71 -6.64 -7.29
C PRO A 60 -18.22 -6.23 -8.67
N SER A 61 -17.90 -4.99 -9.05
CA SER A 61 -18.23 -4.47 -10.38
C SER A 61 -17.42 -5.18 -11.48
N ARG A 62 -18.04 -5.41 -12.64
CA ARG A 62 -17.42 -5.99 -13.85
C ARG A 62 -16.86 -4.95 -14.81
N PHE A 63 -17.12 -3.67 -14.59
CA PHE A 63 -16.51 -2.61 -15.39
C PHE A 63 -14.98 -2.63 -15.29
N GLN A 64 -14.28 -2.09 -16.28
CA GLN A 64 -12.85 -1.88 -16.16
C GLN A 64 -12.56 -0.75 -15.16
N LEU A 65 -11.44 -0.85 -14.43
CA LEU A 65 -11.01 0.21 -13.52
C LEU A 65 -10.54 1.43 -14.34
N THR A 66 -10.89 2.65 -13.91
CA THR A 66 -10.24 3.85 -14.44
C THR A 66 -8.84 4.01 -13.85
N ASP A 67 -8.03 4.90 -14.43
CA ASP A 67 -6.69 5.21 -13.91
C ASP A 67 -6.73 5.73 -12.48
N GLU A 68 -7.72 6.56 -12.13
CA GLU A 68 -7.92 7.05 -10.77
C GLU A 68 -8.36 5.94 -9.82
N GLU A 69 -9.20 5.00 -10.28
CA GLU A 69 -9.64 3.86 -9.48
C GLU A 69 -8.48 2.88 -9.23
N ARG A 70 -7.60 2.66 -10.21
CA ARG A 70 -6.35 1.89 -10.03
C ARG A 70 -5.42 2.60 -9.04
N GLN A 71 -5.19 3.89 -9.23
CA GLN A 71 -4.37 4.71 -8.34
C GLN A 71 -4.90 4.71 -6.90
N LEU A 72 -6.23 4.74 -6.70
CA LEU A 72 -6.84 4.65 -5.36
C LEU A 72 -6.43 3.37 -4.65
N ARG A 73 -6.45 2.23 -5.34
CA ARG A 73 -6.08 0.92 -4.79
C ARG A 73 -4.59 0.84 -4.46
N ASP A 74 -3.76 1.38 -5.33
CA ASP A 74 -2.30 1.44 -5.14
C ASP A 74 -1.91 2.30 -3.94
N LEU A 75 -2.57 3.43 -3.75
CA LEU A 75 -2.35 4.30 -2.60
C LEU A 75 -2.97 3.75 -1.31
N ALA A 76 -4.07 3.00 -1.42
CA ALA A 76 -4.75 2.39 -0.29
C ALA A 76 -3.93 1.27 0.35
N TYR A 77 -3.31 0.40 -0.45
CA TYR A 77 -2.69 -0.83 0.06
C TYR A 77 -1.63 -0.58 1.15
N PRO A 78 -0.66 0.35 0.99
CA PRO A 78 0.32 0.61 2.04
C PRO A 78 -0.29 1.18 3.34
N MET A 79 -1.44 1.86 3.25
CA MET A 79 -2.13 2.37 4.44
C MET A 79 -2.94 1.28 5.14
N ILE A 80 -3.47 0.32 4.38
CA ILE A 80 -4.19 -0.85 4.88
C ILE A 80 -3.24 -1.85 5.57
N GLU A 81 -2.05 -2.04 5.01
CA GLU A 81 -1.08 -3.00 5.52
C GLU A 81 -0.56 -2.58 6.91
N PRO A 82 -0.74 -3.38 7.99
CA PRO A 82 -0.31 -2.97 9.33
C PRO A 82 1.16 -2.53 9.38
N PRO A 83 1.51 -1.49 10.17
CA PRO A 83 2.90 -1.08 10.32
C PRO A 83 3.71 -2.22 10.94
N LEU A 84 4.97 -2.36 10.51
CA LEU A 84 5.87 -3.46 10.89
C LEU A 84 5.34 -4.88 10.57
N SER A 85 4.39 -5.03 9.62
CA SER A 85 3.88 -6.34 9.19
C SER A 85 4.93 -7.23 8.52
N ARG A 86 6.04 -6.65 8.04
CA ARG A 86 7.13 -7.36 7.34
C ARG A 86 8.46 -7.14 8.05
N PRO A 87 9.27 -8.19 8.25
CA PRO A 87 10.67 -8.03 8.63
C PRO A 87 11.37 -7.13 7.61
N ALA A 88 12.23 -6.20 8.06
CA ALA A 88 12.89 -5.22 7.20
C ALA A 88 13.60 -5.85 5.97
N TRP A 89 14.19 -7.05 6.15
CA TRP A 89 14.85 -7.79 5.07
C TRP A 89 13.89 -8.41 4.03
N LYS A 90 12.64 -8.69 4.41
CA LYS A 90 11.58 -9.16 3.49
C LYS A 90 10.87 -8.01 2.78
N SER A 91 11.15 -6.74 3.09
CA SER A 91 10.54 -5.64 2.35
C SER A 91 11.01 -5.55 0.89
N VAL A 92 12.17 -6.13 0.57
CA VAL A 92 12.77 -6.11 -0.79
C VAL A 92 12.37 -7.33 -1.63
N PHE A 93 11.97 -8.44 -1.00
CA PHE A 93 11.64 -9.72 -1.66
C PHE A 93 10.31 -10.34 -1.18
N GLY A 94 9.46 -9.55 -0.54
CA GLY A 94 8.33 -10.06 0.25
C GLY A 94 7.18 -10.58 -0.59
N ASP A 95 6.68 -11.75 -0.19
CA ASP A 95 5.48 -12.39 -0.74
C ASP A 95 4.31 -11.39 -0.75
N TYR A 96 3.83 -11.06 -1.95
CA TYR A 96 2.64 -10.26 -2.11
C TYR A 96 1.43 -11.02 -1.53
N LYS A 97 0.79 -10.48 -0.49
CA LYS A 97 -0.33 -11.13 0.18
C LYS A 97 -1.56 -10.25 0.19
N ALA A 98 -2.66 -10.79 -0.29
CA ALA A 98 -3.98 -10.21 -0.10
C ALA A 98 -4.32 -10.18 1.40
N LEU A 99 -4.71 -9.02 1.89
CA LEU A 99 -5.11 -8.82 3.27
C LEU A 99 -6.63 -8.98 3.38
N PRO A 100 -7.17 -9.64 4.41
CA PRO A 100 -8.61 -9.70 4.58
C PRO A 100 -9.12 -8.33 5.04
N SER A 101 -10.27 -7.92 4.51
CA SER A 101 -10.94 -6.69 4.92
C SER A 101 -11.45 -6.76 6.37
N PRO A 102 -11.68 -5.61 7.01
CA PRO A 102 -12.14 -5.55 8.39
C PRO A 102 -13.53 -6.19 8.58
N TRP A 103 -14.36 -6.19 7.53
CA TRP A 103 -15.70 -6.76 7.58
C TRP A 103 -15.72 -8.29 7.44
N ARG A 104 -14.67 -8.88 6.86
CA ARG A 104 -14.51 -10.35 6.80
C ARG A 104 -14.06 -10.92 8.15
N GLN A 105 -13.22 -10.17 8.87
CA GLN A 105 -12.60 -10.67 10.10
C GLN A 105 -13.52 -10.47 11.31
N LYS A 106 -13.67 -11.51 12.13
CA LYS A 106 -14.28 -11.41 13.47
C LYS A 106 -13.25 -10.98 14.54
N ILE A 107 -11.97 -10.94 14.17
CA ILE A 107 -10.86 -10.67 15.10
C ILE A 107 -10.89 -9.18 15.47
N VAL A 108 -10.89 -8.92 16.78
CA VAL A 108 -10.78 -7.55 17.31
C VAL A 108 -9.37 -7.03 17.04
N PHE A 109 -9.29 -5.83 16.48
CA PHE A 109 -8.03 -5.12 16.29
C PHE A 109 -7.22 -5.08 17.60
N ASP A 110 -5.98 -5.60 17.58
CA ASP A 110 -5.07 -5.54 18.72
C ASP A 110 -4.11 -4.34 18.58
N ARG A 111 -4.46 -3.22 19.24
CA ARG A 111 -3.62 -2.01 19.30
C ARG A 111 -2.24 -2.24 19.91
N THR A 112 -2.03 -3.33 20.63
CA THR A 112 -0.78 -3.60 21.33
C THR A 112 0.25 -4.30 20.45
N MET A 113 -0.19 -4.92 19.35
CA MET A 113 0.65 -5.75 18.49
C MET A 113 1.85 -4.97 17.95
N TYR A 114 1.62 -3.81 17.33
CA TYR A 114 2.68 -2.95 16.81
C TYR A 114 3.71 -2.59 17.89
N GLY A 115 3.26 -2.11 19.05
CA GLY A 115 4.16 -1.67 20.11
C GLY A 115 4.94 -2.82 20.73
N ARG A 116 4.32 -4.01 20.89
CA ARG A 116 5.04 -5.22 21.32
C ARG A 116 6.12 -5.59 20.31
N THR A 117 5.79 -5.65 19.02
CA THR A 117 6.76 -5.92 17.95
C THR A 117 7.90 -4.92 17.96
N LEU A 118 7.61 -3.62 18.07
CA LEU A 118 8.61 -2.55 18.16
C LEU A 118 9.53 -2.71 19.38
N ILE A 119 8.99 -3.13 20.52
CA ILE A 119 9.75 -3.33 21.75
C ILE A 119 10.57 -4.62 21.69
N ASP A 120 10.01 -5.70 21.15
CA ASP A 120 10.59 -7.04 21.13
C ASP A 120 11.67 -7.19 20.05
N GLU A 121 11.61 -6.40 18.97
CA GLU A 121 12.58 -6.46 17.89
C GLU A 121 14.00 -6.07 18.38
N PRO A 122 15.07 -6.75 17.93
CA PRO A 122 16.44 -6.43 18.33
C PRO A 122 16.84 -5.02 17.87
N HIS A 123 16.81 -4.08 18.80
CA HIS A 123 17.23 -2.69 18.57
C HIS A 123 18.62 -2.44 19.16
N ARG A 124 19.41 -1.56 18.52
CA ARG A 124 20.74 -1.19 19.04
C ARG A 124 20.64 -0.31 20.29
N SER A 125 19.56 0.47 20.46
CA SER A 125 19.34 1.36 21.61
C SER A 125 17.86 1.73 21.81
N HIS A 126 17.49 2.28 22.98
CA HIS A 126 16.14 2.80 23.21
C HIS A 126 15.77 3.96 22.26
N SER A 127 16.71 4.87 21.98
CA SER A 127 16.51 5.96 21.02
C SER A 127 16.22 5.46 19.60
N SER A 128 16.74 4.27 19.22
CA SER A 128 16.40 3.66 17.93
C SER A 128 14.93 3.21 17.84
N ARG A 129 14.29 2.83 18.95
CA ARG A 129 12.85 2.50 18.98
C ARG A 129 11.99 3.76 18.81
N TYR A 130 12.38 4.86 19.46
CA TYR A 130 11.73 6.16 19.24
C TYR A 130 11.89 6.63 17.79
N ALA A 131 13.08 6.48 17.21
CA ALA A 131 13.33 6.83 15.82
C ALA A 131 12.43 6.03 14.86
N GLN A 132 12.29 4.72 15.07
CA GLN A 132 11.41 3.87 14.27
C GLN A 132 9.94 4.30 14.40
N LEU A 133 9.44 4.54 15.61
CA LEU A 133 8.08 5.05 15.83
C LEU A 133 7.84 6.38 15.10
N ILE A 134 8.77 7.33 15.24
CA ILE A 134 8.70 8.63 14.56
C ILE A 134 8.68 8.47 13.05
N GLU A 135 9.50 7.58 12.51
CA GLU A 135 9.58 7.31 11.08
C GLU A 135 8.30 6.67 10.55
N ASP A 136 7.72 5.71 11.26
CA ASP A 136 6.43 5.09 10.87
C ASP A 136 5.30 6.13 10.85
N VAL A 137 5.22 7.00 11.85
CA VAL A 137 4.23 8.09 11.91
C VAL A 137 4.42 9.09 10.77
N ARG A 138 5.67 9.46 10.45
CA ARG A 138 5.99 10.34 9.31
C ARG A 138 5.62 9.70 7.98
N ASN A 139 5.89 8.40 7.81
CA ASN A 139 5.54 7.67 6.62
C ASN A 139 4.02 7.64 6.40
N ASP A 140 3.23 7.46 7.47
CA ASP A 140 1.77 7.53 7.35
C ASP A 140 1.29 8.96 7.05
N THR A 141 1.90 9.97 7.68
CA THR A 141 1.57 11.39 7.44
C THR A 141 1.84 11.81 6.00
N THR A 142 2.98 11.43 5.43
CA THR A 142 3.34 11.78 4.04
C THR A 142 2.47 11.10 2.99
N ARG A 143 1.91 9.93 3.31
CA ARG A 143 0.98 9.22 2.42
C ARG A 143 -0.43 9.80 2.46
N PHE A 144 -0.80 10.52 3.53
CA PHE A 144 -2.14 11.03 3.77
C PHE A 144 -2.67 11.86 2.60
N GLU A 145 -1.95 12.91 2.20
CA GLU A 145 -2.38 13.82 1.14
C GLU A 145 -2.53 13.14 -0.23
N PRO A 146 -1.54 12.37 -0.74
CA PRO A 146 -1.70 11.66 -2.01
C PRO A 146 -2.94 10.78 -2.06
N PHE A 147 -3.19 10.00 -1.00
CA PHE A 147 -4.34 9.10 -0.95
C PHE A 147 -5.66 9.88 -0.96
N PHE A 148 -5.84 10.83 -0.04
CA PHE A 148 -7.11 11.55 0.06
C PHE A 148 -7.35 12.47 -1.13
N GLY A 149 -6.30 13.03 -1.75
CA GLY A 149 -6.41 13.76 -3.01
C GLY A 149 -6.92 12.87 -4.15
N CYS A 150 -6.48 11.61 -4.21
CA CYS A 150 -7.00 10.62 -5.16
C CYS A 150 -8.45 10.22 -4.84
N ALA A 151 -8.76 9.97 -3.57
CA ALA A 151 -10.10 9.60 -3.11
C ALA A 151 -11.16 10.67 -3.45
N ILE A 152 -10.82 11.96 -3.31
CA ILE A 152 -11.70 13.07 -3.72
C ILE A 152 -12.03 12.98 -5.22
N ARG A 153 -11.02 12.77 -6.07
CA ARG A 153 -11.23 12.64 -7.52
C ARG A 153 -12.13 11.45 -7.87
N VAL A 154 -11.91 10.29 -7.25
CA VAL A 154 -12.75 9.10 -7.46
C VAL A 154 -14.18 9.35 -7.01
N ILE A 155 -14.39 10.01 -5.87
CA ILE A 155 -15.75 10.37 -5.40
C ILE A 155 -16.43 11.33 -6.37
N ASP A 156 -15.71 12.29 -6.93
CA ASP A 156 -16.29 13.20 -7.92
C ASP A 156 -16.62 12.48 -9.24
N LEU A 157 -15.82 11.48 -9.64
CA LEU A 157 -16.17 10.57 -10.72
C LEU A 157 -17.42 9.75 -10.40
N ASP A 158 -17.56 9.24 -9.17
CA ASP A 158 -18.74 8.50 -8.71
C ASP A 158 -20.00 9.38 -8.70
N LYS A 159 -19.90 10.64 -8.26
CA LYS A 159 -21.01 11.61 -8.36
C LYS A 159 -21.43 11.84 -9.81
N LYS A 160 -20.46 12.02 -10.71
CA LYS A 160 -20.73 12.18 -12.16
C LYS A 160 -21.36 10.92 -12.74
N ARG A 161 -20.87 9.73 -12.38
CA ARG A 161 -21.41 8.43 -12.78
C ARG A 161 -22.87 8.30 -12.36
N ASN A 162 -23.18 8.60 -11.10
CA ASN A 162 -24.55 8.57 -10.58
C ASN A 162 -25.48 9.55 -11.30
N ALA A 163 -25.03 10.79 -11.53
CA ALA A 163 -25.81 11.79 -12.27
C ALA A 163 -26.05 11.39 -13.73
N SER A 164 -25.06 10.77 -14.38
CA SER A 164 -25.16 10.31 -15.77
C SER A 164 -26.17 9.17 -15.93
N MET A 165 -26.26 8.25 -14.95
CA MET A 165 -27.23 7.15 -14.99
C MET A 165 -28.70 7.60 -15.10
N ALA A 166 -29.03 8.82 -14.65
CA ALA A 166 -30.37 9.39 -14.78
C ALA A 166 -30.66 9.96 -16.18
N ARG A 167 -29.61 10.23 -16.98
CA ARG A 167 -29.70 10.90 -18.29
C ARG A 167 -29.54 9.95 -19.47
N VAL A 168 -29.01 8.75 -19.27
CA VAL A 168 -28.81 7.75 -20.33
C VAL A 168 -30.14 7.04 -20.60
N SER A 169 -30.70 7.25 -21.80
CA SER A 169 -32.01 6.73 -22.22
C SER A 169 -32.04 5.22 -22.48
N GLY A 170 -30.88 4.59 -22.72
CA GLY A 170 -30.75 3.16 -23.01
C GLY A 170 -30.05 2.33 -21.94
N LEU A 171 -29.97 2.82 -20.69
CA LEU A 171 -29.22 2.14 -19.63
C LEU A 171 -29.93 0.86 -19.18
N SER A 172 -29.30 -0.30 -19.41
CA SER A 172 -29.86 -1.58 -18.97
C SER A 172 -29.84 -1.72 -17.44
N PRO A 173 -30.70 -2.56 -16.85
CA PRO A 173 -30.66 -2.84 -15.41
C PRO A 173 -29.33 -3.43 -14.95
N ALA A 174 -28.66 -4.22 -15.80
CA ALA A 174 -27.36 -4.81 -15.48
C ALA A 174 -26.25 -3.75 -15.43
N GLU A 175 -26.18 -2.86 -16.42
CA GLU A 175 -25.20 -1.76 -16.42
C GLU A 175 -25.43 -0.79 -15.26
N ARG A 176 -26.69 -0.53 -14.90
CA ARG A 176 -27.04 0.27 -13.71
C ARG A 176 -26.53 -0.40 -12.44
N ALA A 177 -26.75 -1.70 -12.28
CA ALA A 177 -26.29 -2.44 -11.11
C ALA A 177 -24.75 -2.40 -11.02
N ASP A 178 -24.06 -2.64 -12.13
CA ASP A 178 -22.60 -2.64 -12.20
C ASP A 178 -22.00 -1.27 -11.87
N ALA A 179 -22.60 -0.18 -12.36
CA ALA A 179 -22.23 1.18 -12.00
C ALA A 179 -22.39 1.46 -10.50
N ILE A 180 -23.46 0.96 -9.89
CA ILE A 180 -23.72 1.07 -8.44
C ILE A 180 -22.68 0.26 -7.65
N GLU A 181 -22.39 -0.96 -8.08
CA GLU A 181 -21.38 -1.84 -7.48
C GLU A 181 -20.01 -1.16 -7.47
N ARG A 182 -19.62 -0.46 -8.55
CA ARG A 182 -18.34 0.27 -8.60
C ARG A 182 -18.26 1.40 -7.58
N MET A 183 -19.31 2.21 -7.46
CA MET A 183 -19.34 3.31 -6.46
C MET A 183 -19.26 2.77 -5.02
N GLN A 184 -19.91 1.62 -4.77
CA GLN A 184 -19.84 0.94 -3.47
C GLN A 184 -18.43 0.43 -3.18
N GLU A 185 -17.79 -0.18 -4.17
CA GLU A 185 -16.43 -0.70 -4.09
C GLU A 185 -15.43 0.41 -3.72
N ASN A 186 -15.50 1.55 -4.42
CA ASN A 186 -14.67 2.72 -4.15
C ASN A 186 -14.89 3.26 -2.72
N SER A 187 -16.14 3.40 -2.29
CA SER A 187 -16.48 3.86 -0.93
C SER A 187 -15.94 2.91 0.16
N LEU A 188 -16.04 1.60 -0.05
CA LEU A 188 -15.53 0.62 0.91
C LEU A 188 -14.01 0.66 1.03
N ILE A 189 -13.27 0.79 -0.08
CA ILE A 189 -11.80 0.93 -0.01
C ILE A 189 -11.39 2.16 0.81
N ILE A 190 -12.07 3.29 0.61
CA ILE A 190 -11.82 4.53 1.37
C ILE A 190 -12.07 4.32 2.86
N GLN A 191 -13.16 3.64 3.23
CA GLN A 191 -13.47 3.32 4.64
C GLN A 191 -12.42 2.40 5.27
N TRP A 192 -11.92 1.42 4.51
CA TRP A 192 -10.89 0.53 5.03
C TRP A 192 -9.62 1.32 5.40
N VAL A 193 -9.21 2.25 4.55
CA VAL A 193 -8.07 3.12 4.84
C VAL A 193 -8.34 3.98 6.07
N GLN A 194 -9.51 4.61 6.17
CA GLN A 194 -9.88 5.43 7.33
C GLN A 194 -9.81 4.63 8.64
N LEU A 195 -10.39 3.44 8.67
CA LEU A 195 -10.32 2.54 9.83
C LEU A 195 -8.88 2.13 10.14
N SER A 196 -8.07 1.86 9.12
CA SER A 196 -6.66 1.48 9.30
C SER A 196 -5.83 2.62 9.90
N LEU A 197 -6.10 3.87 9.53
CA LEU A 197 -5.46 5.06 10.11
C LEU A 197 -5.87 5.26 11.58
N GLU A 198 -7.14 5.08 11.92
CA GLU A 198 -7.60 5.14 13.32
C GLU A 198 -6.88 4.09 14.19
N GLN A 199 -6.77 2.87 13.65
CA GLN A 199 -6.06 1.77 14.28
C GLN A 199 -4.57 2.09 14.48
N ARG A 200 -3.89 2.63 13.47
CA ARG A 200 -2.49 3.05 13.55
C ARG A 200 -2.26 4.08 14.64
N VAL A 201 -3.08 5.13 14.70
CA VAL A 201 -2.99 6.16 15.75
C VAL A 201 -3.11 5.53 17.14
N SER A 202 -4.04 4.60 17.33
CA SER A 202 -4.20 3.86 18.60
C SER A 202 -2.96 3.02 18.94
N SER A 203 -2.40 2.33 17.96
CA SER A 203 -1.16 1.56 18.10
C SER A 203 0.07 2.42 18.45
N TYR A 204 0.23 3.56 17.80
CA TYR A 204 1.35 4.48 18.03
C TYR A 204 1.31 5.10 19.43
N ARG A 205 0.13 5.53 19.88
CA ARG A 205 -0.07 6.00 21.26
C ARG A 205 0.29 4.93 22.28
N TRP A 206 -0.21 3.71 22.06
CA TRP A 206 0.09 2.59 22.93
C TRP A 206 1.60 2.34 23.00
N ALA A 207 2.30 2.33 21.86
CA ALA A 207 3.74 2.12 21.79
C ALA A 207 4.52 3.22 22.52
N LEU A 208 4.19 4.49 22.28
CA LEU A 208 4.83 5.63 22.92
C LEU A 208 4.74 5.55 24.45
N GLU A 209 3.56 5.26 24.99
CA GLU A 209 3.38 5.10 26.45
C GLU A 209 4.33 4.05 27.03
N ARG A 210 4.59 2.93 26.33
CA ARG A 210 5.48 1.87 26.83
C ARG A 210 6.94 2.25 26.67
N LEU A 211 7.31 2.94 25.59
CA LEU A 211 8.66 3.45 25.42
C LEU A 211 9.02 4.43 26.53
N VAL A 212 8.10 5.34 26.89
CA VAL A 212 8.31 6.30 27.99
C VAL A 212 8.49 5.61 29.34
N ILE A 213 7.72 4.56 29.62
CA ILE A 213 7.86 3.77 30.86
C ILE A 213 9.21 3.05 30.91
N GLN A 214 9.65 2.45 29.80
CA GLN A 214 10.89 1.67 29.76
C GLN A 214 12.14 2.54 29.79
N ALA A 215 12.14 3.63 29.03
CA ALA A 215 13.27 4.54 28.90
C ALA A 215 12.75 5.93 28.49
N PRO A 216 12.62 6.86 29.46
CA PRO A 216 12.30 8.25 29.16
C PRO A 216 13.38 8.89 28.28
N ASP A 217 12.97 9.53 27.19
CA ASP A 217 13.85 10.22 26.24
C ASP A 217 13.14 11.49 25.75
N GLY A 218 13.90 12.54 25.42
CA GLY A 218 13.35 13.79 24.87
C GLY A 218 12.62 13.58 23.53
N MET A 219 12.98 12.54 22.78
CA MET A 219 12.29 12.14 21.54
C MET A 219 10.80 11.80 21.76
N ALA A 220 10.38 11.51 22.99
CA ALA A 220 8.98 11.24 23.31
C ALA A 220 8.06 12.43 22.96
N ALA A 221 8.52 13.67 23.17
CA ALA A 221 7.73 14.86 22.86
C ALA A 221 7.53 15.03 21.34
N ASP A 222 8.57 14.73 20.55
CA ASP A 222 8.48 14.77 19.09
C ASP A 222 7.56 13.69 18.55
N ALA A 223 7.64 12.47 19.10
CA ALA A 223 6.73 11.39 18.75
C ALA A 223 5.27 11.73 19.10
N ASP A 224 5.02 12.26 20.31
CA ASP A 224 3.67 12.65 20.75
C ASP A 224 3.06 13.72 19.83
N ARG A 225 3.84 14.76 19.49
CA ARG A 225 3.40 15.81 18.57
C ARG A 225 3.01 15.24 17.20
N LEU A 226 3.85 14.41 16.60
CA LEU A 226 3.59 13.82 15.29
C LEU A 226 2.37 12.89 15.32
N ILE A 227 2.21 12.10 16.38
CA ILE A 227 1.04 11.25 16.57
C ILE A 227 -0.22 12.11 16.72
N GLY A 228 -0.13 13.24 17.43
CA GLY A 228 -1.20 14.22 17.56
C GLY A 228 -1.62 14.82 16.21
N GLU A 229 -0.66 15.19 15.37
CA GLU A 229 -0.89 15.69 14.01
C GLU A 229 -1.61 14.66 13.14
N LEU A 230 -1.10 13.42 13.11
CA LEU A 230 -1.74 12.32 12.36
C LEU A 230 -3.15 12.06 12.90
N ALA A 231 -3.35 12.03 14.22
CA ALA A 231 -4.65 11.85 14.84
C ALA A 231 -5.64 12.95 14.46
N ALA A 232 -5.20 14.21 14.40
CA ALA A 232 -6.04 15.33 14.00
C ALA A 232 -6.48 15.23 12.54
N GLN A 233 -5.59 14.80 11.65
CA GLN A 233 -5.90 14.54 10.24
C GLN A 233 -6.86 13.35 10.08
N THR A 234 -6.62 12.26 10.78
CA THR A 234 -7.49 11.07 10.76
C THR A 234 -8.89 11.35 11.32
N ALA A 235 -9.01 12.19 12.35
CA ALA A 235 -10.30 12.57 12.92
C ALA A 235 -11.10 13.52 12.00
N ASN A 236 -10.43 14.24 11.10
CA ASN A 236 -11.03 15.18 10.16
C ASN A 236 -10.61 14.86 8.72
N PRO A 237 -10.94 13.67 8.19
CA PRO A 237 -10.56 13.31 6.84
C PRO A 237 -11.27 14.26 5.85
N PRO A 238 -10.60 14.69 4.76
CA PRO A 238 -11.19 15.61 3.78
C PRO A 238 -12.34 14.98 2.97
N VAL A 239 -12.57 13.68 3.18
CA VAL A 239 -13.60 12.88 2.57
C VAL A 239 -14.42 12.22 3.67
N ALA A 240 -15.72 12.52 3.73
CA ALA A 240 -16.66 11.68 4.46
C ALA A 240 -16.97 10.46 3.59
N ALA A 241 -16.56 9.27 4.04
CA ALA A 241 -17.06 8.06 3.40
C ALA A 241 -18.58 8.00 3.62
N GLN A 242 -19.35 8.02 2.55
CA GLN A 242 -20.77 7.73 2.66
C GLN A 242 -20.90 6.23 2.97
N PRO A 243 -21.49 5.84 4.12
CA PRO A 243 -21.63 4.44 4.44
C PRO A 243 -22.43 3.76 3.31
N PRO A 244 -21.88 2.75 2.64
CA PRO A 244 -22.63 1.95 1.71
C PRO A 244 -23.53 1.09 2.58
N TYR A 245 -24.78 1.53 2.74
CA TYR A 245 -25.83 0.84 3.50
C TYR A 245 -25.58 0.67 5.01
N GLY A 246 -26.35 1.43 5.80
CA GLY A 246 -27.09 0.94 6.98
C GLY A 246 -26.34 0.34 8.19
N ARG A 247 -25.05 0.09 8.13
CA ARG A 247 -24.24 -0.27 9.30
C ARG A 247 -23.06 0.68 9.38
N ALA A 248 -23.12 1.60 10.33
CA ALA A 248 -21.93 2.27 10.80
C ALA A 248 -20.90 1.18 11.17
N VAL A 249 -19.68 1.30 10.64
CA VAL A 249 -18.55 0.53 11.13
C VAL A 249 -18.28 1.08 12.53
N VAL A 250 -18.86 0.45 13.54
CA VAL A 250 -18.60 0.80 14.93
C VAL A 250 -17.21 0.25 15.25
N SER A 251 -16.18 1.11 15.25
CA SER A 251 -14.96 0.80 15.97
C SER A 251 -15.31 0.84 17.46
N LYS A 252 -15.50 -0.35 18.06
CA LYS A 252 -15.44 -0.44 19.52
C LYS A 252 -13.97 -0.30 19.87
N GLY A 253 -13.60 0.88 20.37
CA GLY A 253 -12.27 1.20 20.87
C GLY A 253 -11.82 0.29 22.01
#